data_AF-K1TY67-F1
#
_entry.id   AF-K1TY67-F1
#
_cell.length_a   1.000
_cell.length_b   1.000
_cell.length_c   1.000
_cell.angle_alpha   90.00
_cell.angle_beta   90.00
_cell.angle_gamma   90.00
#
_symmetry.space_group_name_H-M   'P 1'
#
loop_
_entity.id
_entity.type
_entity.pdbx_description
1 polymer ?
#
loop_
_entity_poly.entity_id
_entity_poly.type
_entity_poly.pdbx_seq_one_letter_code
_entity_poly.pdbx_strand_id
1 'polypeptide(L)'
;MMNCEISRFTKWDRKNYFYPDLPKAYQISQMPRPVCLGGHVDVTVDGEQKTMRINRIHLEEDAGKLVHDDIERVSLADYNRCGIPLIEIVTEPDFHSAAEVIAFFEKIRLMLQYAGVCDGKLEQGSMRCDVNISLAEKDSDKLGTRTEVKNLNSTKAIQRAIEYEIYRQTELIENGERVVQETLHFNDATGETSSLRSKEDAHDYRYFPDPDIPPIIFTEEELAAIKADIPEMPEQRVARYTGEYGISAADAKVLTDSKRVSDLFENALKAYNNPKPIGTFIVVELMRRINLGELDLDNMKFTAEDLAKLIELAENGKISKDN
;
A
#
# COMPACT_ATOMS: atom_id res chain seq x y z
N MET A 1 2.84 -5.22 13.11
CA MET A 1 2.18 -4.16 12.33
C MET A 1 0.83 -4.63 11.80
N MET A 2 0.78 -5.67 10.96
CA MET A 2 -0.48 -6.17 10.36
C MET A 2 -1.08 -7.41 11.05
N ASN A 3 -0.71 -7.61 12.33
CA ASN A 3 -1.23 -8.67 13.20
C ASN A 3 -1.16 -10.11 12.64
N CYS A 4 -0.18 -10.38 11.76
CA CYS A 4 0.05 -11.71 11.21
C CYS A 4 0.78 -12.63 12.18
N GLU A 5 0.61 -13.95 11.98
CA GLU A 5 1.51 -14.95 12.54
C GLU A 5 2.78 -15.02 11.67
N ILE A 6 3.96 -14.89 12.30
CA ILE A 6 5.24 -14.99 11.58
C ILE A 6 5.69 -16.45 11.59
N SER A 7 5.93 -17.01 10.39
CA SER A 7 6.41 -18.37 10.21
C SER A 7 7.84 -18.52 10.77
N ARG A 8 8.03 -19.38 11.78
CA ARG A 8 9.38 -19.73 12.29
C ARG A 8 10.27 -20.41 11.26
N PHE A 9 9.67 -21.06 10.27
CA PHE A 9 10.35 -21.69 9.16
C PHE A 9 9.71 -21.21 7.86
N THR A 10 10.51 -20.60 7.00
CA THR A 10 10.11 -20.24 5.63
C THR A 10 11.17 -20.70 4.65
N LYS A 11 10.81 -20.84 3.38
CA LYS A 11 11.71 -21.29 2.32
C LYS A 11 11.37 -20.58 1.03
N TRP A 12 12.34 -20.57 0.13
CA TRP A 12 12.20 -20.03 -1.20
C TRP A 12 11.73 -21.12 -2.17
N ASP A 13 10.96 -20.72 -3.15
CA ASP A 13 10.39 -21.59 -4.17
C ASP A 13 10.53 -20.91 -5.54
N ARG A 14 10.68 -21.71 -6.60
CA ARG A 14 10.73 -21.23 -7.98
C ARG A 14 9.34 -21.24 -8.58
N LYS A 15 8.84 -20.06 -8.96
CA LYS A 15 7.65 -19.89 -9.79
C LYS A 15 8.08 -19.86 -11.25
N ASN A 16 7.89 -20.95 -11.99
CA ASN A 16 8.46 -21.13 -13.32
C ASN A 16 7.54 -20.58 -14.41
N TYR A 17 8.02 -19.61 -15.19
CA TYR A 17 7.37 -19.12 -16.40
C TYR A 17 8.38 -18.43 -17.31
N PHE A 18 8.16 -18.53 -18.62
CA PHE A 18 9.02 -17.88 -19.61
C PHE A 18 8.43 -16.52 -19.96
N TYR A 19 9.22 -15.47 -19.73
CA TYR A 19 8.88 -14.14 -20.21
C TYR A 19 10.16 -13.32 -20.43
N PRO A 20 10.22 -12.41 -21.44
CA PRO A 20 11.47 -11.74 -21.81
C PRO A 20 12.08 -10.82 -20.73
N ASP A 21 11.30 -10.39 -19.73
CA ASP A 21 11.82 -9.58 -18.60
C ASP A 21 12.35 -10.44 -17.44
N LEU A 22 12.24 -11.76 -17.53
CA LEU A 22 12.62 -12.68 -16.48
C LEU A 22 13.75 -13.61 -16.96
N PRO A 23 15.03 -13.22 -16.74
CA PRO A 23 16.17 -13.88 -17.36
C PRO A 23 16.37 -15.33 -16.90
N LYS A 24 15.89 -15.68 -15.70
CA LYS A 24 16.03 -17.03 -15.12
C LYS A 24 14.97 -18.02 -15.61
N ALA A 25 13.92 -17.55 -16.30
CA ALA A 25 12.71 -18.31 -16.59
C ALA A 25 11.98 -18.88 -15.33
N TYR A 26 12.31 -18.34 -14.16
CA TYR A 26 11.59 -18.53 -12.92
C TYR A 26 11.80 -17.30 -12.02
N GLN A 27 10.79 -17.01 -11.23
CA GLN A 27 10.81 -15.98 -10.18
C GLN A 27 11.02 -16.68 -8.84
N ILE A 28 11.99 -16.24 -8.06
CA ILE A 28 12.15 -16.63 -6.66
C ILE A 28 11.02 -15.97 -5.86
N SER A 29 10.19 -16.80 -5.23
CA SER A 29 9.04 -16.41 -4.42
C SER A 29 8.90 -17.39 -3.25
N GLN A 30 7.77 -17.40 -2.53
CA GLN A 30 7.53 -18.35 -1.44
C GLN A 30 6.14 -18.97 -1.53
N MET A 31 6.09 -20.27 -1.80
CA MET A 31 4.84 -21.04 -1.80
C MET A 31 5.17 -22.54 -1.61
N PRO A 32 4.68 -23.21 -0.56
CA PRO A 32 3.51 -22.82 0.25
C PRO A 32 3.85 -22.20 1.61
N ARG A 33 5.12 -21.85 1.91
CA ARG A 33 5.54 -21.40 3.24
C ARG A 33 5.94 -19.91 3.27
N PRO A 34 4.97 -18.98 3.22
CA PRO A 34 5.23 -17.54 3.24
C PRO A 34 5.79 -17.10 4.61
N VAL A 35 6.41 -15.92 4.65
CA VAL A 35 6.93 -15.32 5.90
C VAL A 35 5.82 -15.07 6.92
N CYS A 36 4.66 -14.59 6.46
CA CYS A 36 3.52 -14.33 7.34
C CYS A 36 2.27 -15.09 6.88
N LEU A 37 1.50 -15.59 7.85
CA LEU A 37 0.23 -16.27 7.65
C LEU A 37 -0.86 -15.61 8.51
N GLY A 38 -2.03 -15.43 7.92
CA GLY A 38 -3.14 -14.75 8.58
C GLY A 38 -2.80 -13.31 8.99
N GLY A 39 -3.77 -12.62 9.57
CA GLY A 39 -3.60 -11.27 10.07
C GLY A 39 -4.80 -10.40 9.73
N HIS A 40 -4.73 -9.13 10.10
CA HIS A 40 -5.80 -8.18 9.84
C HIS A 40 -5.33 -6.74 10.00
N VAL A 41 -6.07 -5.84 9.37
CA VAL A 41 -5.89 -4.39 9.48
C VAL A 41 -7.27 -3.76 9.65
N ASP A 42 -7.37 -2.88 10.64
CA ASP A 42 -8.59 -2.10 10.86
C ASP A 42 -8.56 -0.83 10.03
N VAL A 43 -9.68 -0.54 9.39
CA VAL A 43 -9.89 0.62 8.52
C VAL A 43 -11.19 1.31 8.91
N THR A 44 -11.22 2.64 8.77
CA THR A 44 -12.43 3.42 8.98
C THR A 44 -13.01 3.85 7.64
N VAL A 45 -14.25 3.47 7.37
CA VAL A 45 -14.98 3.82 6.13
C VAL A 45 -16.33 4.39 6.54
N ASP A 46 -16.67 5.59 6.07
CA ASP A 46 -17.92 6.30 6.41
C ASP A 46 -18.21 6.41 7.91
N GLY A 47 -17.16 6.49 8.73
CA GLY A 47 -17.24 6.57 10.19
C GLY A 47 -17.37 5.23 10.91
N GLU A 48 -17.47 4.12 10.17
CA GLU A 48 -17.53 2.77 10.72
C GLU A 48 -16.14 2.11 10.71
N GLN A 49 -15.80 1.40 11.80
CA GLN A 49 -14.60 0.57 11.84
C GLN A 49 -14.89 -0.78 11.21
N LYS A 50 -14.02 -1.20 10.28
CA LYS A 50 -14.08 -2.49 9.61
C LYS A 50 -12.72 -3.16 9.69
N THR A 51 -12.72 -4.47 9.87
CA THR A 51 -11.51 -5.29 9.94
C THR A 51 -11.35 -6.07 8.64
N MET A 52 -10.23 -5.86 7.95
CA MET A 52 -9.91 -6.55 6.70
C MET A 52 -8.83 -7.60 6.96
N ARG A 53 -9.10 -8.86 6.64
CA ARG A 53 -8.15 -9.95 6.91
C ARG A 53 -7.07 -10.04 5.85
N ILE A 54 -5.86 -10.37 6.31
CA ILE A 54 -4.72 -10.72 5.46
C ILE A 54 -4.63 -12.24 5.41
N ASN A 55 -4.56 -12.81 4.22
CA ASN A 55 -4.36 -14.24 4.01
C ASN A 55 -2.89 -14.61 4.28
N ARG A 56 -1.96 -13.90 3.62
CA ARG A 56 -0.51 -14.13 3.73
C ARG A 56 0.30 -12.92 3.31
N ILE A 57 1.57 -12.91 3.73
CA ILE A 57 2.60 -12.00 3.22
C ILE A 57 3.83 -12.84 2.85
N HIS A 58 4.27 -12.75 1.60
CA HIS A 58 5.47 -13.44 1.12
C HIS A 58 6.46 -12.50 0.45
N LEU A 59 7.70 -12.97 0.40
CA LEU A 59 8.78 -12.30 -0.30
C LEU A 59 8.90 -12.86 -1.71
N GLU A 60 9.22 -11.98 -2.65
CA GLU A 60 9.60 -12.37 -4.01
C GLU A 60 10.56 -11.37 -4.63
N GLU A 61 11.11 -11.72 -5.78
CA GLU A 61 11.92 -10.81 -6.58
C GLU A 61 11.10 -10.17 -7.70
N ASP A 62 11.43 -8.94 -8.08
CA ASP A 62 10.79 -8.30 -9.24
C ASP A 62 11.38 -8.79 -10.57
N ALA A 63 10.55 -8.70 -11.61
CA ALA A 63 10.99 -8.89 -12.99
C ALA A 63 11.66 -7.61 -13.53
N GLY A 64 12.28 -7.72 -14.71
CA GLY A 64 12.72 -6.55 -15.48
C GLY A 64 11.55 -5.74 -16.03
N LYS A 65 11.87 -4.75 -16.85
CA LYS A 65 10.89 -3.93 -17.58
C LYS A 65 11.01 -4.21 -19.07
N LEU A 66 9.87 -4.38 -19.75
CA LEU A 66 9.82 -4.35 -21.20
C LEU A 66 9.41 -2.96 -21.68
N VAL A 67 10.13 -2.43 -22.67
CA VAL A 67 9.77 -1.22 -23.41
C VAL A 67 9.45 -1.66 -24.83
N HIS A 68 8.21 -1.46 -25.24
CA HIS A 68 7.74 -1.82 -26.57
C HIS A 68 7.97 -0.64 -27.52
N ASP A 69 8.66 -0.91 -28.64
CA ASP A 69 8.83 0.04 -29.74
C ASP A 69 7.90 -0.37 -30.87
N ASP A 70 6.82 0.39 -31.06
CA ASP A 70 5.81 0.12 -32.07
C ASP A 70 6.31 0.39 -33.50
N ILE A 71 7.32 1.24 -33.66
CA ILE A 71 7.88 1.61 -34.98
C ILE A 71 8.74 0.45 -35.49
N GLU A 72 9.69 0.03 -34.67
CA GLU A 72 10.61 -1.07 -35.00
C GLU A 72 9.95 -2.44 -34.77
N ARG A 73 8.77 -2.48 -34.13
CA ARG A 73 8.03 -3.69 -33.75
C ARG A 73 8.88 -4.67 -32.93
N VAL A 74 9.70 -4.12 -32.05
CA VAL A 74 10.56 -4.88 -31.13
C VAL A 74 10.21 -4.56 -29.69
N SER A 75 10.64 -5.43 -28.78
CA SER A 75 10.57 -5.18 -27.35
C SER A 75 11.99 -5.16 -26.77
N LEU A 76 12.32 -4.09 -26.08
CA LEU A 76 13.60 -3.90 -25.42
C LEU A 76 13.46 -4.31 -23.95
N ALA A 77 14.33 -5.18 -23.47
CA ALA A 77 14.34 -5.62 -22.08
C ALA A 77 15.36 -4.81 -21.27
N ASP A 78 14.89 -4.17 -20.20
CA ASP A 78 15.71 -3.50 -19.20
C ASP A 78 15.67 -4.29 -17.89
N TYR A 79 16.81 -4.86 -17.50
CA TYR A 79 16.93 -5.69 -16.30
C TYR A 79 17.39 -4.94 -15.05
N ASN A 80 17.51 -3.60 -15.07
CA ASN A 80 17.92 -2.82 -13.89
C ASN A 80 16.99 -3.03 -12.68
N ARG A 81 15.72 -3.38 -12.92
CA ARG A 81 14.71 -3.67 -11.89
C ARG A 81 14.71 -5.14 -11.42
N CYS A 82 15.32 -6.05 -12.20
CA CYS A 82 15.24 -7.48 -11.93
C CYS A 82 15.97 -7.82 -10.61
N GLY A 83 15.33 -8.60 -9.74
CA GLY A 83 15.91 -8.98 -8.46
C GLY A 83 15.64 -8.01 -7.31
N ILE A 84 14.96 -6.88 -7.56
CA ILE A 84 14.56 -5.96 -6.48
C ILE A 84 13.63 -6.71 -5.51
N PRO A 85 13.86 -6.63 -4.18
CA PRO A 85 13.00 -7.30 -3.20
C PRO A 85 11.57 -6.75 -3.22
N LEU A 86 10.61 -7.66 -3.22
CA LEU A 86 9.19 -7.37 -3.13
C LEU A 86 8.56 -8.08 -1.93
N ILE A 87 7.51 -7.44 -1.42
CA ILE A 87 6.59 -8.01 -0.46
C ILE A 87 5.23 -8.08 -1.15
N GLU A 88 4.68 -9.28 -1.32
CA GLU A 88 3.32 -9.46 -1.80
C GLU A 88 2.39 -9.67 -0.59
N ILE A 89 1.41 -8.79 -0.43
CA ILE A 89 0.39 -8.86 0.63
C ILE A 89 -0.91 -9.33 -0.03
N VAL A 90 -1.34 -10.53 0.33
CA VAL A 90 -2.59 -11.11 -0.18
C VAL A 90 -3.65 -11.05 0.90
N THR A 91 -4.79 -10.46 0.58
CA THR A 91 -5.94 -10.34 1.50
C THR A 91 -6.92 -11.50 1.35
N GLU A 92 -7.78 -11.66 2.35
CA GLU A 92 -9.06 -12.36 2.15
C GLU A 92 -10.04 -11.49 1.35
N PRO A 93 -11.08 -12.06 0.74
CA PRO A 93 -12.09 -11.31 -0.02
C PRO A 93 -13.12 -10.63 0.90
N ASP A 94 -12.66 -9.80 1.84
CA ASP A 94 -13.49 -9.12 2.85
C ASP A 94 -14.07 -7.77 2.39
N PHE A 95 -13.71 -7.34 1.17
CA PHE A 95 -14.08 -6.04 0.63
C PHE A 95 -15.43 -6.08 -0.08
N HIS A 96 -16.31 -5.13 0.24
CA HIS A 96 -17.64 -4.97 -0.32
C HIS A 96 -17.86 -3.62 -1.02
N SER A 97 -16.86 -2.74 -1.04
CA SER A 97 -16.90 -1.48 -1.79
C SER A 97 -15.52 -1.02 -2.23
N ALA A 98 -15.47 -0.17 -3.26
CA ALA A 98 -14.24 0.50 -3.66
C ALA A 98 -13.65 1.36 -2.51
N ALA A 99 -14.51 2.01 -1.72
CA ALA A 99 -14.10 2.84 -0.58
C ALA A 99 -13.32 2.03 0.47
N GLU A 100 -13.75 0.80 0.76
CA GLU A 100 -13.03 -0.12 1.66
C GLU A 100 -11.66 -0.51 1.12
N VAL A 101 -11.58 -0.81 -0.18
CA VAL A 101 -10.30 -1.15 -0.84
C VAL A 101 -9.33 0.03 -0.76
N ILE A 102 -9.79 1.25 -1.07
CA ILE A 102 -8.95 2.46 -0.98
C ILE A 102 -8.52 2.73 0.46
N ALA A 103 -9.43 2.64 1.43
CA ALA A 103 -9.10 2.85 2.83
C ALA A 103 -8.05 1.85 3.33
N PHE A 104 -8.18 0.57 2.98
CA PHE A 104 -7.19 -0.45 3.30
C PHE A 104 -5.85 -0.22 2.59
N PHE A 105 -5.89 0.10 1.31
CA PHE A 105 -4.68 0.34 0.53
C PHE A 105 -3.86 1.52 1.09
N GLU A 106 -4.51 2.66 1.36
CA GLU A 106 -3.83 3.81 1.99
C GLU A 106 -3.37 3.50 3.42
N LYS A 107 -4.11 2.66 4.15
CA LYS A 107 -3.70 2.22 5.49
C LYS A 107 -2.42 1.38 5.45
N ILE A 108 -2.35 0.40 4.55
CA ILE A 108 -1.14 -0.41 4.31
C ILE A 108 0.02 0.49 3.91
N ARG A 109 -0.19 1.38 2.95
CA ARG A 109 0.80 2.34 2.49
C ARG A 109 1.38 3.15 3.64
N LEU A 110 0.51 3.74 4.47
CA LEU A 110 0.91 4.54 5.62
C LEU A 110 1.73 3.71 6.62
N MET A 111 1.29 2.49 6.95
CA MET A 111 2.03 1.61 7.86
C MET A 111 3.42 1.26 7.31
N LEU A 112 3.53 0.95 6.02
CA LEU A 112 4.82 0.62 5.39
C LEU A 112 5.76 1.83 5.34
N GLN A 113 5.24 3.02 5.10
CA GLN A 113 6.01 4.27 5.20
C GLN A 113 6.52 4.47 6.61
N TYR A 114 5.66 4.33 7.63
CA TYR A 114 6.04 4.46 9.03
C TYR A 114 7.11 3.46 9.44
N ALA A 115 7.00 2.22 8.97
CA ALA A 115 8.01 1.18 9.16
C ALA A 115 9.34 1.48 8.45
N GLY A 116 9.35 2.40 7.48
CA GLY A 116 10.55 2.74 6.70
C GLY A 116 10.93 1.69 5.65
N VAL A 117 10.01 0.82 5.25
CA VAL A 117 10.29 -0.31 4.33
C VAL A 117 9.84 -0.06 2.89
N CYS A 118 8.95 0.91 2.66
CA CYS A 118 8.47 1.29 1.32
C CYS A 118 8.06 2.78 1.30
N ASP A 119 8.37 3.48 0.22
CA ASP A 119 7.94 4.88 0.03
C ASP A 119 6.46 5.00 -0.43
N GLY A 120 5.86 3.90 -0.90
CA GLY A 120 4.45 3.80 -1.23
C GLY A 120 4.02 4.66 -2.42
N LYS A 121 4.87 4.85 -3.43
CA LYS A 121 4.61 5.68 -4.61
C LYS A 121 4.17 4.83 -5.80
N LEU A 122 2.88 4.90 -6.15
CA LEU A 122 2.29 4.07 -7.21
C LEU A 122 2.80 4.50 -8.59
N GLU A 123 2.93 5.80 -8.79
CA GLU A 123 3.44 6.42 -10.03
C GLU A 123 4.90 6.04 -10.31
N GLN A 124 5.66 5.69 -9.27
CA GLN A 124 7.03 5.20 -9.37
C GLN A 124 7.11 3.66 -9.38
N GLY A 125 5.98 2.98 -9.19
CA GLY A 125 5.86 1.52 -9.23
C GLY A 125 6.45 0.80 -8.01
N SER A 126 6.70 1.51 -6.90
CA SER A 126 7.17 0.93 -5.64
C SER A 126 6.05 0.30 -4.81
N MET A 127 4.80 0.65 -5.13
CA MET A 127 3.60 -0.03 -4.64
C MET A 127 2.68 -0.33 -5.81
N ARG A 128 2.15 -1.55 -5.87
CA ARG A 128 1.27 -2.04 -6.94
C ARG A 128 0.05 -2.70 -6.31
N CYS A 129 -1.06 -2.69 -7.04
CA CYS A 129 -2.31 -3.32 -6.62
C CYS A 129 -2.97 -3.97 -7.84
N ASP A 130 -3.27 -5.26 -7.72
CA ASP A 130 -4.19 -5.97 -8.60
C ASP A 130 -5.45 -6.26 -7.81
N VAL A 131 -6.63 -6.06 -8.41
CA VAL A 131 -7.91 -6.21 -7.72
C VAL A 131 -8.66 -7.42 -8.26
N ASN A 132 -9.17 -8.25 -7.35
CA ASN A 132 -9.97 -9.43 -7.68
C ASN A 132 -11.44 -9.16 -7.34
N ILE A 133 -12.34 -9.29 -8.33
CA ILE A 133 -13.74 -8.87 -8.21
C ILE A 133 -14.66 -10.01 -8.64
N SER A 134 -15.70 -10.25 -7.86
CA SER A 134 -16.79 -11.17 -8.21
C SER A 134 -18.08 -10.65 -7.60
N LEU A 135 -19.17 -10.74 -8.34
CA LEU A 135 -20.51 -10.49 -7.80
C LEU A 135 -21.14 -11.78 -7.27
N ALA A 136 -21.87 -11.67 -6.17
CA ALA A 136 -22.67 -12.73 -5.59
C ALA A 136 -24.05 -12.17 -5.22
N GLU A 137 -25.06 -13.05 -5.14
CA GLU A 137 -26.35 -12.66 -4.57
C GLU A 137 -26.14 -12.16 -3.13
N LYS A 138 -26.94 -11.16 -2.74
CA LYS A 138 -26.88 -10.62 -1.38
C LYS A 138 -27.10 -11.75 -0.37
N ASP A 139 -26.28 -11.77 0.67
CA ASP A 139 -26.32 -12.77 1.75
C ASP A 139 -25.95 -14.21 1.31
N SER A 140 -25.38 -14.40 0.11
CA SER A 140 -24.84 -15.69 -0.35
C SER A 140 -23.52 -16.05 0.34
N ASP A 141 -23.40 -17.30 0.79
CA ASP A 141 -22.13 -17.89 1.27
C ASP A 141 -21.17 -18.28 0.13
N LYS A 142 -21.59 -18.12 -1.13
CA LYS A 142 -20.81 -18.46 -2.33
C LYS A 142 -20.42 -17.20 -3.10
N LEU A 143 -19.12 -17.05 -3.35
CA LEU A 143 -18.59 -16.04 -4.25
C LEU A 143 -18.87 -16.42 -5.71
N GLY A 144 -19.10 -15.40 -6.54
CA GLY A 144 -19.28 -15.58 -7.98
C GLY A 144 -17.98 -15.83 -8.73
N THR A 145 -18.07 -15.82 -10.06
CA THR A 145 -16.89 -15.94 -10.93
C THR A 145 -15.99 -14.73 -10.78
N ARG A 146 -14.72 -14.96 -10.46
CA ARG A 146 -13.73 -13.92 -10.23
C ARG A 146 -13.13 -13.38 -11.54
N THR A 147 -13.04 -12.07 -11.68
CA THR A 147 -12.14 -11.40 -12.63
C THR A 147 -10.99 -10.75 -11.87
N GLU A 148 -9.85 -10.58 -12.52
CA GLU A 148 -8.66 -9.95 -11.95
C GLU A 148 -8.30 -8.73 -12.80
N VAL A 149 -8.40 -7.53 -12.24
CA VAL A 149 -8.09 -6.27 -12.93
C VAL A 149 -6.67 -5.84 -12.57
N LYS A 150 -5.83 -5.63 -13.58
CA LYS A 150 -4.42 -5.23 -13.46
C LYS A 150 -4.17 -3.84 -14.04
N ASN A 151 -2.93 -3.37 -13.85
CA ASN A 151 -2.41 -2.07 -14.34
C ASN A 151 -3.10 -0.86 -13.70
N LEU A 152 -3.17 -0.85 -12.37
CA LEU A 152 -3.79 0.21 -11.58
C LEU A 152 -2.71 1.11 -10.97
N ASN A 153 -2.44 2.23 -11.63
CA ASN A 153 -1.30 3.11 -11.31
C ASN A 153 -1.64 4.28 -10.36
N SER A 154 -2.89 4.38 -9.89
CA SER A 154 -3.30 5.39 -8.89
C SER A 154 -4.50 4.89 -8.08
N THR A 155 -4.74 5.46 -6.90
CA THR A 155 -5.92 5.14 -6.08
C THR A 155 -7.23 5.47 -6.80
N LYS A 156 -7.25 6.55 -7.60
CA LYS A 156 -8.39 6.86 -8.47
C LYS A 156 -8.62 5.79 -9.54
N ALA A 157 -7.55 5.26 -10.13
CA ALA A 157 -7.65 4.17 -11.10
C ALA A 157 -8.17 2.89 -10.44
N ILE A 158 -7.71 2.56 -9.22
CA ILE A 158 -8.23 1.42 -8.44
C ILE A 158 -9.73 1.56 -8.23
N GLN A 159 -10.19 2.72 -7.74
CA GLN A 159 -11.60 2.98 -7.50
C GLN A 159 -12.44 2.85 -8.78
N ARG A 160 -12.05 3.54 -9.85
CA ARG A 160 -12.76 3.50 -11.14
C ARG A 160 -12.81 2.10 -11.74
N ALA A 161 -11.73 1.34 -11.64
CA ALA A 161 -11.66 -0.02 -12.12
C ALA A 161 -12.63 -0.95 -11.38
N ILE A 162 -12.73 -0.81 -10.05
CA ILE A 162 -13.69 -1.56 -9.24
C ILE A 162 -15.12 -1.22 -9.63
N GLU A 163 -15.45 0.08 -9.68
CA GLU A 163 -16.78 0.56 -10.02
C GLU A 163 -17.20 0.10 -11.43
N TYR A 164 -16.30 0.20 -12.40
CA TYR A 164 -16.54 -0.26 -13.77
C TYR A 164 -16.76 -1.77 -13.84
N GLU A 165 -15.93 -2.57 -13.17
CA GLU A 165 -16.06 -4.03 -13.24
C GLU A 165 -17.31 -4.54 -12.50
N ILE A 166 -17.72 -3.88 -11.41
CA ILE A 166 -19.01 -4.13 -10.77
C ILE A 166 -20.16 -3.84 -11.75
N TYR A 167 -20.12 -2.70 -12.43
CA TYR A 167 -21.12 -2.35 -13.45
C TYR A 167 -21.16 -3.39 -14.57
N ARG A 168 -20.01 -3.73 -15.14
CA ARG A 168 -19.88 -4.71 -16.24
C ARG A 168 -20.41 -6.09 -15.84
N GLN A 169 -20.01 -6.62 -14.67
CA GLN A 169 -20.52 -7.91 -14.21
C GLN A 169 -22.03 -7.87 -13.95
N THR A 170 -22.56 -6.75 -13.46
CA THR A 170 -24.00 -6.56 -13.25
C THR A 170 -24.75 -6.64 -14.58
N GLU A 171 -24.32 -5.89 -15.60
CA GLU A 171 -24.95 -5.94 -16.93
C GLU A 171 -24.93 -7.34 -17.54
N LEU A 172 -23.81 -8.07 -17.43
CA LEU A 172 -23.72 -9.45 -17.92
C LEU A 172 -24.75 -10.35 -17.23
N ILE A 173 -24.84 -10.29 -15.89
CA ILE A 173 -25.75 -11.13 -15.11
C ILE A 173 -27.21 -10.78 -15.41
N GLU A 174 -27.56 -9.50 -15.46
CA GLU A 174 -28.92 -9.03 -15.72
C GLU A 174 -29.40 -9.36 -17.14
N ASN A 175 -28.49 -9.39 -18.13
CA ASN A 175 -28.77 -9.83 -19.49
C ASN A 175 -28.83 -11.37 -19.65
N GLY A 176 -28.63 -12.13 -18.57
CA GLY A 176 -28.61 -13.59 -18.59
C GLY A 176 -27.33 -14.19 -19.19
N GLU A 177 -26.29 -13.37 -19.36
CA GLU A 177 -24.96 -13.79 -19.76
C GLU A 177 -24.16 -14.32 -18.55
N ARG A 178 -22.97 -14.86 -18.81
CA ARG A 178 -22.10 -15.43 -17.77
C ARG A 178 -20.83 -14.64 -17.65
N VAL A 179 -20.48 -14.26 -16.42
CA VAL A 179 -19.14 -13.77 -16.11
C VAL A 179 -18.14 -14.91 -16.29
N VAL A 180 -17.12 -14.67 -17.11
CA VAL A 180 -16.02 -15.60 -17.35
C VAL A 180 -14.81 -15.21 -16.50
N GLN A 181 -14.05 -16.21 -16.05
CA GLN A 181 -12.84 -15.96 -15.27
C GLN A 181 -11.72 -15.50 -16.20
N GLU A 182 -11.32 -14.23 -16.08
CA GLU A 182 -10.30 -13.64 -16.94
C GLU A 182 -9.45 -12.59 -16.21
N THR A 183 -8.32 -12.26 -16.82
CA THR A 183 -7.47 -11.16 -16.37
C THR A 183 -7.70 -9.97 -17.31
N LEU A 184 -8.07 -8.84 -16.72
CA LEU A 184 -8.48 -7.62 -17.39
C LEU A 184 -7.38 -6.55 -17.25
N HIS A 185 -7.22 -5.74 -18.29
CA HIS A 185 -6.43 -4.52 -18.28
C HIS A 185 -7.35 -3.32 -18.15
N PHE A 186 -7.14 -2.49 -17.14
CA PHE A 186 -7.83 -1.22 -17.02
C PHE A 186 -7.10 -0.13 -17.83
N ASN A 187 -7.83 0.52 -18.73
CA ASN A 187 -7.33 1.66 -19.50
C ASN A 187 -7.77 2.96 -18.83
N ASP A 188 -6.84 3.66 -18.18
CA ASP A 188 -7.16 4.86 -17.39
C ASP A 188 -7.74 6.02 -18.23
N ALA A 189 -7.35 6.11 -19.52
CA ALA A 189 -7.79 7.16 -20.43
C ALA A 189 -9.26 7.00 -20.85
N THR A 190 -9.72 5.76 -21.03
CA THR A 190 -11.11 5.46 -21.41
C THR A 190 -11.98 5.17 -20.19
N GLY A 191 -11.39 4.65 -19.11
CA GLY A 191 -12.12 4.14 -17.95
C GLY A 191 -12.71 2.74 -18.16
N GLU A 192 -12.30 2.02 -19.19
CA GLU A 192 -12.84 0.71 -19.54
C GLU A 192 -11.82 -0.41 -19.29
N THR A 193 -12.33 -1.64 -19.13
CA THR A 193 -11.49 -2.84 -19.04
C THR A 193 -11.50 -3.63 -20.33
N SER A 194 -10.34 -4.15 -20.73
CA SER A 194 -10.19 -5.06 -21.87
C SER A 194 -9.58 -6.39 -21.44
N SER A 195 -10.00 -7.49 -22.07
CA SER A 195 -9.45 -8.82 -21.76
C SER A 195 -8.01 -8.94 -22.27
N LEU A 196 -7.06 -9.27 -21.37
CA LEU A 196 -5.65 -9.49 -21.73
C LEU A 196 -5.39 -10.92 -22.22
N ARG A 197 -6.17 -11.89 -21.74
CA ARG A 197 -6.00 -13.31 -22.03
C ARG A 197 -7.27 -14.08 -21.68
N SER A 198 -7.83 -14.84 -22.62
CA SER A 198 -8.83 -15.87 -22.35
C SER A 198 -8.16 -17.09 -21.69
N LYS A 199 -8.70 -17.57 -20.57
CA LYS A 199 -8.16 -18.74 -19.86
C LYS A 199 -8.52 -20.05 -20.55
N GLU A 200 -7.65 -20.50 -21.46
CA GLU A 200 -7.50 -21.94 -21.73
C GLU A 200 -6.35 -22.57 -20.91
N ASP A 201 -5.44 -21.78 -20.35
CA ASP A 201 -4.31 -22.28 -19.55
C ASP A 201 -4.30 -21.65 -18.14
N ALA A 202 -4.76 -22.39 -17.13
CA ALA A 202 -4.26 -22.19 -15.79
C ALA A 202 -2.76 -22.50 -15.82
N HIS A 203 -1.91 -21.46 -15.75
CA HIS A 203 -0.45 -21.65 -15.86
C HIS A 203 0.02 -22.53 -14.72
N ASP A 204 0.41 -23.76 -15.06
CA ASP A 204 1.14 -24.63 -14.14
C ASP A 204 2.54 -24.06 -13.97
N TYR A 205 2.68 -23.17 -12.98
CA TYR A 205 3.94 -22.54 -12.60
C TYR A 205 4.96 -23.55 -12.04
N ARG A 206 4.59 -24.84 -11.88
CA ARG A 206 5.47 -25.93 -11.44
C ARG A 206 6.29 -25.52 -10.22
N TYR A 207 5.62 -25.01 -9.18
CA TYR A 207 6.30 -24.57 -7.96
C TYR A 207 7.11 -25.71 -7.34
N PHE A 208 8.38 -25.44 -7.00
CA PHE A 208 9.20 -26.35 -6.22
C PHE A 208 10.20 -25.56 -5.35
N PRO A 209 10.68 -26.15 -4.23
CA PRO A 209 11.66 -25.50 -3.37
C PRO A 209 12.91 -25.12 -4.16
N ASP A 210 13.38 -23.89 -4.00
CA ASP A 210 14.63 -23.48 -4.61
C ASP A 210 15.80 -24.22 -3.93
N PRO A 211 16.56 -25.08 -4.65
CA PRO A 211 17.66 -25.84 -4.06
C PRO A 211 18.89 -24.96 -3.75
N ASP A 212 18.97 -23.77 -4.34
CA ASP A 212 20.15 -22.90 -4.25
C ASP A 212 20.09 -22.00 -3.01
N ILE A 213 18.91 -21.82 -2.41
CA ILE A 213 18.71 -20.94 -1.25
C ILE A 213 18.22 -21.78 -0.05
N PRO A 214 18.98 -21.86 1.05
CA PRO A 214 18.56 -22.59 2.23
C PRO A 214 17.29 -21.98 2.85
N PRO A 215 16.50 -22.77 3.60
CA PRO A 215 15.38 -22.24 4.34
C PRO A 215 15.84 -21.22 5.40
N ILE A 216 14.96 -20.29 5.72
CA ILE A 216 15.15 -19.31 6.79
C ILE A 216 14.43 -19.84 8.03
N ILE A 217 15.16 -19.89 9.15
CA ILE A 217 14.64 -20.31 10.45
C ILE A 217 14.80 -19.14 11.41
N PHE A 218 13.69 -18.56 11.86
CA PHE A 218 13.70 -17.47 12.81
C PHE A 218 13.71 -18.00 14.25
N THR A 219 14.65 -17.51 15.03
CA THR A 219 14.68 -17.72 16.49
C THR A 219 13.70 -16.77 17.20
N GLU A 220 13.30 -17.14 18.42
CA GLU A 220 12.42 -16.27 19.21
C GLU A 220 13.12 -14.96 19.58
N GLU A 221 14.42 -15.01 19.80
CA GLU A 221 15.25 -13.85 20.11
C GLU A 221 15.30 -12.87 18.92
N GLU A 222 15.46 -13.36 17.69
CA GLU A 222 15.42 -12.52 16.48
C GLU A 222 14.04 -11.90 16.28
N LEU A 223 12.95 -12.67 16.45
CA LEU A 223 11.59 -12.15 16.32
C LEU A 223 11.28 -11.10 17.39
N ALA A 224 11.75 -11.30 18.62
CA ALA A 224 11.61 -10.33 19.70
C ALA A 224 12.40 -9.04 19.42
N ALA A 225 13.62 -9.17 18.90
CA ALA A 225 14.45 -8.02 18.52
C ALA A 225 13.80 -7.21 17.39
N ILE A 226 13.33 -7.88 16.32
CA ILE A 226 12.60 -7.23 15.22
C ILE A 226 11.35 -6.52 15.76
N LYS A 227 10.58 -7.18 16.63
CA LYS A 227 9.37 -6.60 17.23
C LYS A 227 9.66 -5.35 18.06
N ALA A 228 10.80 -5.32 18.76
CA ALA A 228 11.23 -4.17 19.55
C ALA A 228 11.73 -2.99 18.70
N ASP A 229 12.21 -3.26 17.48
CA ASP A 229 12.69 -2.25 16.52
C ASP A 229 11.55 -1.63 15.69
N ILE A 230 10.33 -2.18 15.78
CA ILE A 230 9.15 -1.61 15.10
C ILE A 230 8.92 -0.20 15.64
N PRO A 231 8.93 0.84 14.77
CA PRO A 231 8.69 2.20 15.20
C PRO A 231 7.24 2.39 15.65
N GLU A 232 6.99 3.48 16.37
CA GLU A 232 5.64 3.87 16.75
C GLU A 232 4.76 4.06 15.51
N MET A 233 3.70 3.25 15.41
CA MET A 233 2.73 3.25 14.32
C MET A 233 1.81 4.49 14.40
N PRO A 234 1.14 4.87 13.30
CA PRO A 234 0.29 6.07 13.25
C PRO A 234 -0.73 6.15 14.39
N GLU A 235 -1.44 5.07 14.71
CA GLU A 235 -2.44 5.02 15.77
C GLU A 235 -1.84 5.20 17.16
N GLN A 236 -0.63 4.69 17.36
CA GLN A 236 0.09 4.87 18.62
C GLN A 236 0.47 6.34 18.79
N ARG A 237 0.92 7.01 17.71
CA ARG A 237 1.13 8.46 17.71
C ARG A 237 -0.15 9.24 17.96
N VAL A 238 -1.28 8.89 17.35
CA VAL A 238 -2.58 9.54 17.60
C VAL A 238 -2.96 9.43 19.09
N ALA A 239 -2.85 8.23 19.67
CA ALA A 239 -3.12 8.01 21.09
C ALA A 239 -2.21 8.85 21.99
N ARG A 240 -0.92 8.93 21.66
CA ARG A 240 0.05 9.76 22.38
C ARG A 240 -0.26 11.26 22.25
N TYR A 241 -0.54 11.75 21.05
CA TYR A 241 -0.82 13.18 20.81
C TYR A 241 -2.09 13.64 21.53
N THR A 242 -3.11 12.78 21.53
CA THR A 242 -4.37 13.09 22.21
C THR A 242 -4.22 12.99 23.74
N GLY A 243 -3.54 11.96 24.25
CA GLY A 243 -3.36 11.74 25.68
C GLY A 243 -2.33 12.66 26.33
N GLU A 244 -1.10 12.65 25.84
CA GLU A 244 0.04 13.37 26.44
C GLU A 244 0.06 14.86 26.06
N TYR A 245 -0.30 15.20 24.82
CA TYR A 245 -0.21 16.57 24.31
C TYR A 245 -1.53 17.34 24.35
N GLY A 246 -2.65 16.64 24.59
CA GLY A 246 -3.98 17.24 24.60
C GLY A 246 -4.37 17.86 23.25
N ILE A 247 -3.83 17.32 22.15
CA ILE A 247 -4.20 17.68 20.78
C ILE A 247 -5.55 17.00 20.47
N SER A 248 -6.42 17.67 19.70
CA SER A 248 -7.72 17.08 19.35
C SER A 248 -7.52 15.81 18.52
N ALA A 249 -8.46 14.85 18.59
CA ALA A 249 -8.35 13.62 17.79
C ALA A 249 -8.32 13.90 16.28
N ALA A 250 -9.02 14.95 15.82
CA ALA A 250 -9.00 15.39 14.43
C ALA A 250 -7.61 15.91 14.01
N ASP A 251 -7.03 16.82 14.80
CA ASP A 251 -5.70 17.38 14.51
C ASP A 251 -4.61 16.31 14.61
N ALA A 252 -4.70 15.41 15.61
CA ALA A 252 -3.76 14.31 15.77
C ALA A 252 -3.78 13.39 14.56
N LYS A 253 -4.97 13.06 14.03
CA LYS A 253 -5.10 12.28 12.81
C LYS A 253 -4.41 12.97 11.63
N VAL A 254 -4.70 14.26 11.39
CA VAL A 254 -4.06 15.04 10.31
C VAL A 254 -2.53 15.06 10.45
N LEU A 255 -2.00 15.23 11.67
CA LEU A 255 -0.56 15.19 11.91
C LEU A 255 0.06 13.83 11.60
N THR A 256 -0.68 12.74 11.77
CA THR A 256 -0.19 11.37 11.59
C THR A 256 -0.49 10.74 10.23
N ASP A 257 -1.41 11.31 9.44
CA ASP A 257 -1.83 10.82 8.12
C ASP A 257 -0.69 10.85 7.08
N SER A 258 0.41 11.55 7.39
CA SER A 258 1.67 11.46 6.66
C SER A 258 2.82 11.25 7.64
N LYS A 259 3.64 10.23 7.40
CA LYS A 259 4.85 9.99 8.20
C LYS A 259 5.74 11.23 8.24
N ARG A 260 5.89 11.92 7.10
CA ARG A 260 6.77 13.08 6.96
C ARG A 260 6.25 14.28 7.74
N VAL A 261 4.94 14.53 7.73
CA VAL A 261 4.31 15.57 8.56
C VAL A 261 4.45 15.21 10.04
N SER A 262 4.22 13.95 10.40
CA SER A 262 4.36 13.52 11.78
C SER A 262 5.80 13.60 12.28
N ASP A 263 6.79 13.26 11.46
CA ASP A 263 8.21 13.36 11.82
C ASP A 263 8.65 14.84 11.89
N LEU A 264 8.11 15.72 11.04
CA LEU A 264 8.32 17.16 11.14
C LEU A 264 7.81 17.70 12.49
N PHE A 265 6.60 17.30 12.89
CA PHE A 265 6.03 17.64 14.20
C PHE A 265 6.92 17.15 15.35
N GLU A 266 7.26 15.86 15.37
CA GLU A 266 8.12 15.25 16.40
C GLU A 266 9.50 15.91 16.49
N ASN A 267 10.11 16.22 15.35
CA ASN A 267 11.42 16.87 15.33
C ASN A 267 11.34 18.34 15.78
N ALA A 268 10.25 19.06 15.45
CA ALA A 268 10.06 20.41 15.93
C ALA A 268 9.90 20.46 17.46
N LEU A 269 9.26 19.45 18.07
CA LEU A 269 9.14 19.34 19.52
C LEU A 269 10.47 19.16 20.25
N LYS A 270 11.47 18.56 19.59
CA LYS A 270 12.83 18.44 20.15
C LYS A 270 13.51 19.80 20.30
N ALA A 271 13.21 20.74 19.40
CA ALA A 271 13.78 22.09 19.43
C ALA A 271 12.97 23.05 20.31
N TYR A 272 11.64 22.96 20.28
CA TYR A 272 10.74 23.72 21.15
C TYR A 272 9.59 22.84 21.61
N ASN A 273 9.61 22.40 22.87
CA ASN A 273 8.62 21.47 23.41
C ASN A 273 7.30 22.18 23.76
N ASN A 274 6.55 22.58 22.72
CA ASN A 274 5.22 23.15 22.84
C ASN A 274 4.26 22.51 21.81
N PRO A 275 3.68 21.34 22.15
CA PRO A 275 2.89 20.52 21.22
C PRO A 275 1.70 21.23 20.58
N LYS A 276 0.92 22.00 21.34
CA LYS A 276 -0.32 22.59 20.83
C LYS A 276 -0.07 23.66 19.75
N PRO A 277 0.75 24.70 19.99
CA PRO A 277 1.03 25.71 18.96
C PRO A 277 1.69 25.15 17.71
N ILE A 278 2.65 24.22 17.87
CA ILE A 278 3.30 23.57 16.72
C ILE A 278 2.28 22.74 15.93
N GLY A 279 1.49 21.90 16.62
CA GLY A 279 0.47 21.08 16.01
C GLY A 279 -0.58 21.91 15.26
N THR A 280 -1.10 22.96 15.89
CA THR A 280 -2.05 23.89 15.27
C THR A 280 -1.46 24.57 14.04
N PHE A 281 -0.20 25.05 14.10
CA PHE A 281 0.42 25.69 12.94
C PHE A 281 0.58 24.72 11.77
N ILE A 282 0.99 23.48 12.03
CA ILE A 282 1.11 22.45 10.99
C ILE A 282 -0.26 22.17 10.38
N VAL A 283 -1.25 21.83 11.20
CA VAL A 283 -2.60 21.44 10.74
C VAL A 283 -3.30 22.57 9.99
N VAL A 284 -3.16 23.81 10.45
CA VAL A 284 -3.86 24.95 9.86
C VAL A 284 -3.06 25.53 8.70
N GLU A 285 -1.85 26.04 8.96
CA GLU A 285 -1.15 26.86 7.97
C GLU A 285 -0.31 26.02 7.01
N LEU A 286 0.48 25.06 7.51
CA LEU A 286 1.31 24.23 6.65
C LEU A 286 0.46 23.38 5.70
N MET A 287 -0.56 22.69 6.22
CA MET A 287 -1.45 21.87 5.39
C MET A 287 -2.25 22.72 4.40
N ARG A 288 -2.67 23.94 4.77
CA ARG A 288 -3.32 24.87 3.83
C ARG A 288 -2.41 25.21 2.65
N ARG A 289 -1.15 25.55 2.91
CA ARG A 289 -0.18 25.88 1.84
C ARG A 289 0.14 24.69 0.94
N ILE A 290 0.23 23.49 1.52
CA ILE A 290 0.40 22.24 0.76
C ILE A 290 -0.80 22.00 -0.16
N ASN A 291 -2.02 22.14 0.36
CA ASN A 291 -3.25 21.94 -0.42
C ASN A 291 -3.42 22.98 -1.53
N LEU A 292 -2.89 24.20 -1.36
CA LEU A 292 -2.86 25.23 -2.40
C LEU A 292 -1.72 25.04 -3.42
N GLY A 293 -0.84 24.06 -3.22
CA GLY A 293 0.33 23.83 -4.06
C GLY A 293 1.45 24.86 -3.89
N GLU A 294 1.41 25.65 -2.82
CA GLU A 294 2.44 26.65 -2.50
C GLU A 294 3.68 26.00 -1.88
N LEU A 295 3.51 24.84 -1.24
CA LEU A 295 4.57 24.04 -0.64
C LEU A 295 4.50 22.59 -1.09
N ASP A 296 5.67 22.03 -1.34
CA ASP A 296 5.87 20.61 -1.57
C ASP A 296 6.55 20.00 -0.34
N LEU A 297 5.91 18.98 0.24
CA LEU A 297 6.46 18.25 1.39
C LEU A 297 7.80 17.60 1.04
N ASP A 298 7.98 17.13 -0.19
CA ASP A 298 9.20 16.48 -0.64
C ASP A 298 10.35 17.49 -0.82
N ASN A 299 10.04 18.77 -1.05
CA ASN A 299 11.01 19.84 -1.32
C ASN A 299 10.84 21.07 -0.40
N MET A 300 10.69 20.82 0.91
CA MET A 300 10.64 21.88 1.91
C MET A 300 11.99 22.60 2.03
N LYS A 301 11.96 23.94 2.07
CA LYS A 301 13.16 24.81 2.19
C LYS A 301 13.50 25.20 3.63
N PHE A 302 12.81 24.62 4.61
CA PHE A 302 13.00 24.89 6.03
C PHE A 302 13.06 23.58 6.81
N THR A 303 13.71 23.61 7.96
CA THR A 303 13.87 22.46 8.85
C THR A 303 12.80 22.44 9.95
N ALA A 304 12.70 21.33 10.69
CA ALA A 304 11.80 21.24 11.84
C ALA A 304 12.20 22.24 12.94
N GLU A 305 13.50 22.49 13.08
CA GLU A 305 14.09 23.47 14.00
C GLU A 305 13.73 24.90 13.61
N ASP A 306 13.74 25.24 12.32
CA ASP A 306 13.32 26.55 11.82
C ASP A 306 11.83 26.80 12.14
N LEU A 307 10.99 25.79 11.92
CA LEU A 307 9.57 25.84 12.27
C LEU A 307 9.39 26.05 13.78
N ALA A 308 10.05 25.23 14.60
CA ALA A 308 9.99 25.33 16.05
C ALA A 308 10.38 26.73 16.56
N LYS A 309 11.46 27.29 16.00
CA LYS A 309 11.95 28.62 16.33
C LYS A 309 10.98 29.72 15.90
N LEU A 310 10.36 29.60 14.72
CA LEU A 310 9.34 30.55 14.28
C LEU A 310 8.17 30.59 15.29
N ILE A 311 7.68 29.43 15.71
CA ILE A 311 6.59 29.33 16.69
C ILE A 311 7.01 29.85 18.06
N GLU A 312 8.23 29.57 18.51
CA GLU A 312 8.79 30.12 19.75
C GLU A 312 8.83 31.65 19.71
N LEU A 313 9.30 32.25 18.61
CA LEU A 313 9.35 33.71 18.46
C LEU A 313 7.94 34.33 18.49
N ALA A 314 6.96 33.67 17.87
CA ALA A 314 5.57 34.13 17.83
C ALA A 314 4.88 34.04 19.21
N GLU A 315 5.07 32.92 19.92
CA GLU A 315 4.51 32.73 21.27
C GLU A 315 5.12 33.72 22.28
N ASN A 316 6.40 34.05 22.12
CA ASN A 316 7.10 35.03 22.96
C ASN A 316 6.86 36.49 22.53
N GLY A 317 5.99 36.75 21.55
CA GLY A 317 5.65 38.09 21.08
C GLY A 317 6.80 38.85 20.40
N LYS A 318 7.87 38.15 19.99
CA LYS A 318 8.98 38.75 19.24
C LYS A 318 8.62 39.02 17.78
N ILE A 319 7.63 38.27 17.27
CA ILE A 319 7.00 38.48 15.96
C ILE A 319 5.48 38.42 16.12
N SER A 320 4.75 39.11 15.25
CA SER A 320 3.27 39.03 15.22
C SER A 320 2.81 37.69 14.67
N LYS A 321 1.64 37.22 15.10
CA LYS A 321 0.96 36.04 14.54
C LYS A 321 0.15 36.35 13.28
N ASP A 322 -0.11 37.64 13.01
CA ASP A 322 -1.01 38.09 11.94
C ASP A 322 -0.30 38.30 10.58
N ASN A 323 1.03 38.18 10.54
CA ASN A 323 1.87 38.37 9.35
C ASN A 323 2.67 37.09 9.05
#